data_AF-K1SH60-F1
#
_entry.id   AF-K1SH60-F1
#
_cell.length_a   1.000
_cell.length_b   1.000
_cell.length_c   1.000
_cell.angle_alpha   90.00
_cell.angle_beta   90.00
_cell.angle_gamma   90.00
#
_symmetry.space_group_name_H-M   'P 1'
#
loop_
_entity.id
_entity.type
_entity.pdbx_description
1 polymer ?
#
loop_
_entity_poly.entity_id
_entity_poly.type
_entity_poly.pdbx_seq_one_letter_code
_entity_poly.pdbx_strand_id
1 'polypeptide(L)'
;MLVKIGRSTFDSYSAAVNEMNDKLQNYISSKSEHMVCFDREPEGEIILFMEESKEKMEEDVQDLADFLEICYRKNRNWLFGSVGSPVSRIREISQAYETAAHAFAYRFLVEGNQILRFEQIDRKPVLMERADGEYHVGKINFGGLDKTRIEAFLRGGDSEEIPIFVEEYLENAGDACQNSLIFRQYLVMDMYVAASHFLEQLGDSEEFSRKEPFESPAQMEQVLQQLDTTISYVISLFREVMEIRDCHTKEH
;
A
#
# COMPACT_ATOMS: atom_id res chain seq x y z
N MET A 1 -1.71 6.51 -19.24
CA MET A 1 -1.93 6.47 -17.78
C MET A 1 -1.93 5.02 -17.33
N LEU A 2 -1.66 4.74 -16.06
CA LEU A 2 -1.68 3.38 -15.53
C LEU A 2 -2.71 3.26 -14.40
N VAL A 3 -3.42 2.15 -14.38
CA VAL A 3 -4.31 1.75 -13.28
C VAL A 3 -3.77 0.47 -12.67
N LYS A 4 -3.54 0.44 -11.35
CA LYS A 4 -3.16 -0.76 -10.60
C LYS A 4 -4.35 -1.25 -9.78
N ILE A 5 -4.72 -2.51 -9.94
CA ILE A 5 -5.89 -3.13 -9.31
C ILE A 5 -5.41 -4.29 -8.42
N GLY A 6 -5.80 -4.26 -7.15
CA GLY A 6 -5.45 -5.31 -6.20
C GLY A 6 -6.34 -6.53 -6.34
N ARG A 7 -5.73 -7.71 -6.30
CA ARG A 7 -6.48 -8.95 -6.05
C ARG A 7 -6.84 -9.01 -4.56
N SER A 8 -8.06 -9.41 -4.27
CA SER A 8 -8.50 -9.67 -2.89
C SER A 8 -7.60 -10.75 -2.29
N THR A 9 -6.82 -10.41 -1.25
CA THR A 9 -5.87 -11.30 -0.56
C THR A 9 -6.53 -12.35 0.34
N PHE A 10 -7.83 -12.61 0.20
CA PHE A 10 -8.47 -13.71 0.90
C PHE A 10 -8.21 -15.02 0.14
N ASP A 11 -7.54 -15.94 0.82
CA ASP A 11 -7.18 -17.35 0.51
C ASP A 11 -8.30 -18.24 -0.09
N SER A 12 -9.44 -17.70 -0.48
CA SER A 12 -10.42 -18.41 -1.27
C SER A 12 -10.20 -18.12 -2.75
N TYR A 13 -9.54 -19.05 -3.45
CA TYR A 13 -9.83 -19.37 -4.85
C TYR A 13 -11.33 -19.65 -4.99
N SER A 14 -12.13 -18.59 -5.01
CA SER A 14 -13.58 -18.67 -5.12
C SER A 14 -13.94 -18.48 -6.59
N ALA A 15 -14.94 -19.22 -7.06
CA ALA A 15 -15.44 -19.09 -8.43
C ALA A 15 -15.80 -17.63 -8.79
N ALA A 16 -16.16 -16.81 -7.80
CA ALA A 16 -16.46 -15.40 -7.97
C ALA A 16 -15.23 -14.55 -8.37
N VAL A 17 -14.02 -14.87 -7.89
CA VAL A 17 -12.77 -14.18 -8.27
C VAL A 17 -12.38 -14.53 -9.71
N ASN A 18 -12.54 -15.79 -10.11
CA ASN A 18 -12.26 -16.19 -11.50
C ASN A 18 -13.28 -15.55 -12.46
N GLU A 19 -14.57 -15.57 -12.13
CA GLU A 19 -15.61 -14.91 -12.95
C GLU A 19 -15.37 -13.40 -13.07
N MET A 20 -14.86 -12.77 -12.01
CA MET A 20 -14.48 -11.37 -11.98
C MET A 20 -13.31 -11.08 -12.94
N ASN A 21 -12.25 -11.90 -12.87
CA ASN A 21 -11.10 -11.78 -13.77
C ASN A 21 -11.52 -12.00 -15.22
N ASP A 22 -12.35 -13.01 -15.51
CA ASP A 22 -12.86 -13.26 -16.86
C ASP A 22 -13.63 -12.05 -17.41
N LYS A 23 -14.47 -11.40 -16.59
CA LYS A 23 -15.19 -10.19 -16.98
C LYS A 23 -14.25 -9.03 -17.27
N LEU A 24 -13.23 -8.84 -16.44
CA LEU A 24 -12.24 -7.78 -16.62
C LEU A 24 -11.41 -8.01 -17.90
N GLN A 25 -10.96 -9.23 -18.14
CA GLN A 25 -10.24 -9.60 -19.36
C GLN A 25 -11.10 -9.43 -20.62
N ASN A 26 -12.40 -9.78 -20.55
CA ASN A 26 -13.34 -9.53 -21.65
C ASN A 26 -13.55 -8.03 -21.91
N TYR A 27 -13.68 -7.22 -20.85
CA TYR A 27 -13.78 -5.76 -20.96
C TYR A 27 -12.54 -5.18 -21.65
N ILE A 28 -11.34 -5.55 -21.18
CA ILE A 28 -10.06 -5.09 -21.76
C ILE A 28 -9.93 -5.54 -23.22
N SER A 29 -10.27 -6.79 -23.53
CA SER A 29 -10.22 -7.33 -24.90
C SER A 29 -11.13 -6.55 -25.86
N SER A 30 -12.29 -6.09 -25.37
CA SER A 30 -13.22 -5.29 -26.16
C SER A 30 -12.72 -3.87 -26.49
N LYS A 31 -11.76 -3.35 -25.70
CA LYS A 31 -11.12 -2.03 -25.86
C LYS A 31 -9.61 -2.13 -26.21
N SER A 32 -9.18 -3.27 -26.75
CA SER A 32 -7.76 -3.64 -26.87
C SER A 32 -6.87 -2.76 -27.75
N GLU A 33 -7.42 -1.87 -28.57
CA GLU A 33 -6.61 -0.93 -29.37
C GLU A 33 -5.91 0.14 -28.50
N HIS A 34 -6.46 0.45 -27.33
CA HIS A 34 -5.98 1.52 -26.45
C HIS A 34 -5.68 1.06 -25.01
N MET A 35 -5.84 -0.24 -24.73
CA MET A 35 -5.65 -0.81 -23.40
C MET A 35 -4.77 -2.06 -23.45
N VAL A 36 -3.78 -2.13 -22.56
CA VAL A 36 -2.93 -3.31 -22.35
C VAL A 36 -2.96 -3.68 -20.88
N CYS A 37 -3.22 -4.95 -20.56
CA CYS A 37 -3.19 -5.46 -19.20
C CYS A 37 -1.97 -6.35 -18.96
N PHE A 38 -1.34 -6.16 -17.81
CA PHE A 38 -0.25 -6.97 -17.30
C PHE A 38 -0.70 -7.62 -16.00
N ASP A 39 -0.67 -8.95 -15.97
CA ASP A 39 -0.85 -9.69 -14.73
C ASP A 39 0.46 -9.71 -13.95
N ARG A 40 0.46 -9.18 -12.73
CA ARG A 40 1.59 -9.20 -11.81
C ARG A 40 1.18 -9.95 -10.55
N GLU A 41 1.25 -11.27 -10.59
CA GLU A 41 1.06 -12.07 -9.38
C GLU A 41 2.24 -11.87 -8.42
N PRO A 42 2.01 -11.65 -7.10
CA PRO A 42 0.72 -11.59 -6.39
C PRO A 42 0.09 -10.18 -6.28
N GLU A 43 0.76 -9.14 -6.76
CA GLU A 43 0.39 -7.72 -6.64
C GLU A 43 -1.01 -7.37 -7.21
N GLY A 44 -1.41 -8.03 -8.31
CA GLY A 44 -2.68 -7.83 -9.00
C GLY A 44 -2.51 -7.46 -10.48
N GLU A 45 -3.49 -6.75 -11.03
CA GLU A 45 -3.50 -6.38 -12.45
C GLU A 45 -3.05 -4.93 -12.66
N ILE A 46 -2.26 -4.70 -13.70
CA ILE A 46 -1.85 -3.36 -14.14
C ILE A 46 -2.40 -3.12 -15.54
N ILE A 47 -3.17 -2.04 -15.71
CA ILE A 47 -3.80 -1.68 -16.96
C ILE A 47 -3.20 -0.36 -17.47
N LEU A 48 -2.56 -0.43 -18.63
CA LEU A 48 -2.01 0.69 -19.37
C LEU A 48 -3.03 1.22 -20.37
N PHE A 49 -3.37 2.50 -20.23
CA PHE A 49 -4.20 3.25 -21.16
C PHE A 49 -3.35 4.11 -22.10
N MET A 50 -3.52 3.92 -23.40
CA MET A 50 -2.81 4.56 -24.50
C MET A 50 -3.79 5.32 -25.40
N GLU A 51 -4.08 6.56 -25.00
CA GLU A 51 -5.04 7.44 -25.68
C GLU A 51 -4.37 8.66 -26.30
N GLU A 52 -5.00 9.20 -27.35
CA GLU A 52 -4.48 10.35 -28.10
C GLU A 52 -4.65 11.68 -27.35
N SER A 53 -5.59 11.76 -26.41
CA SER A 53 -5.87 12.95 -25.63
C SER A 53 -6.06 12.60 -24.15
N LYS A 54 -5.79 13.59 -23.28
CA LYS A 54 -6.00 13.42 -21.84
C LYS A 54 -7.48 13.22 -21.52
N GLU A 55 -8.38 13.90 -22.22
CA GLU A 55 -9.82 13.80 -22.00
C GLU A 55 -10.33 12.38 -22.26
N LYS A 56 -9.94 11.76 -23.39
CA LYS A 56 -10.30 10.36 -23.69
C LYS A 56 -9.72 9.39 -22.67
N MET A 57 -8.47 9.62 -22.26
CA MET A 57 -7.80 8.81 -21.25
C MET A 57 -8.55 8.84 -19.90
N GLU A 58 -9.04 10.01 -19.49
CA GLU A 58 -9.83 10.16 -18.27
C GLU A 58 -11.21 9.51 -18.39
N GLU A 59 -11.86 9.60 -19.57
CA GLU A 59 -13.12 8.92 -19.87
C GLU A 59 -12.98 7.40 -19.75
N ASP A 60 -11.93 6.82 -20.36
CA ASP A 60 -11.70 5.37 -20.30
C ASP A 60 -11.37 4.86 -18.89
N VAL A 61 -10.63 5.65 -18.11
CA VAL A 61 -10.35 5.30 -16.70
C VAL A 61 -11.62 5.39 -15.86
N GLN A 62 -12.49 6.37 -16.13
CA GLN A 62 -13.78 6.48 -15.46
C GLN A 62 -14.72 5.33 -15.85
N ASP A 63 -14.77 4.96 -17.14
CA ASP A 63 -15.53 3.81 -17.62
C ASP A 63 -15.08 2.50 -16.95
N LEU A 64 -13.76 2.30 -16.80
CA LEU A 64 -13.22 1.15 -16.10
C LEU A 64 -13.63 1.19 -14.62
N ALA A 65 -13.55 2.36 -13.97
CA ALA A 65 -13.94 2.51 -12.58
C ALA A 65 -15.41 2.15 -12.35
N ASP A 66 -16.30 2.66 -13.19
CA ASP A 66 -17.74 2.39 -13.14
C ASP A 66 -18.03 0.90 -13.41
N PHE A 67 -17.34 0.30 -14.39
CA PHE A 67 -17.44 -1.13 -14.68
C PHE A 67 -17.04 -2.00 -13.48
N LEU A 68 -15.92 -1.68 -12.85
CA LEU A 68 -15.44 -2.38 -11.66
C LEU A 68 -16.45 -2.22 -10.52
N GLU A 69 -16.92 -1.00 -10.24
CA GLU A 69 -17.90 -0.77 -9.18
C GLU A 69 -19.19 -1.60 -9.36
N ILE A 70 -19.70 -1.69 -10.60
CA ILE A 70 -20.86 -2.53 -10.93
C ILE A 70 -20.60 -4.01 -10.71
N CYS A 71 -19.42 -4.51 -11.11
CA CYS A 71 -19.04 -5.91 -10.94
C CYS A 71 -18.90 -6.26 -9.47
N TYR A 72 -18.29 -5.39 -8.67
CA TYR A 72 -17.98 -5.66 -7.26
C TYR A 72 -19.18 -5.47 -6.32
N ARG A 73 -20.08 -4.50 -6.58
CA ARG A 73 -21.34 -4.36 -5.81
C ARG A 73 -22.18 -5.65 -5.81
N LYS A 74 -22.16 -6.40 -6.91
CA LYS A 74 -22.88 -7.68 -7.03
C LYS A 74 -22.25 -8.81 -6.23
N ASN A 75 -20.92 -8.81 -6.10
CA ASN A 75 -20.18 -9.92 -5.52
C ASN A 75 -19.74 -9.68 -4.06
N ARG A 76 -19.91 -8.46 -3.51
CA ARG A 76 -19.40 -8.07 -2.17
C ARG A 76 -17.91 -8.35 -1.96
N ASN A 77 -17.15 -8.44 -3.04
CA ASN A 77 -15.71 -8.66 -2.99
C ASN A 77 -14.99 -7.31 -2.77
N TRP A 78 -13.86 -7.36 -2.06
CA TRP A 78 -13.03 -6.19 -1.81
C TRP A 78 -12.21 -5.86 -3.05
N LEU A 79 -12.34 -4.64 -3.58
CA LEU A 79 -11.48 -4.12 -4.64
C LEU A 79 -10.93 -2.76 -4.24
N PHE A 80 -9.61 -2.72 -4.11
CA PHE A 80 -8.87 -1.48 -4.10
C PHE A 80 -8.19 -1.32 -5.46
N GLY A 81 -8.33 -0.15 -6.06
CA GLY A 81 -7.63 0.22 -7.28
C GLY A 81 -6.95 1.57 -7.11
N SER A 82 -6.01 1.86 -7.99
CA SER A 82 -5.31 3.12 -7.99
C SER A 82 -5.00 3.59 -9.40
N VAL A 83 -4.90 4.90 -9.58
CA VAL A 83 -4.64 5.53 -10.88
C VAL A 83 -3.42 6.41 -10.74
N GLY A 84 -2.40 6.16 -11.56
CA GLY A 84 -1.20 7.00 -11.66
C GLY A 84 -1.43 8.24 -12.51
N SER A 85 -0.42 9.11 -12.56
CA SER A 85 -0.51 10.34 -13.35
C SER A 85 -0.44 10.08 -14.86
N PRO A 86 -1.10 10.91 -15.67
CA PRO A 86 -0.97 10.84 -17.12
C PRO A 86 0.45 11.25 -17.55
N VAL A 87 1.01 10.51 -18.51
CA VAL A 87 2.33 10.77 -19.10
C VAL A 87 2.21 10.83 -20.62
N SER A 88 3.12 11.58 -21.26
CA SER A 88 3.03 11.84 -22.70
C SER A 88 4.00 11.01 -23.54
N ARG A 89 4.96 10.31 -22.91
CA ARG A 89 6.00 9.54 -23.62
C ARG A 89 6.12 8.13 -23.06
N ILE A 90 6.42 7.16 -23.92
CA ILE A 90 6.64 5.75 -23.54
C ILE A 90 7.72 5.61 -22.46
N ARG A 91 8.79 6.42 -22.53
CA ARG A 91 9.87 6.40 -21.52
C ARG A 91 9.42 6.84 -20.11
N GLU A 92 8.29 7.53 -20.00
CA GLU A 92 7.72 8.04 -18.74
C GLU A 92 6.69 7.05 -18.18
N ILE A 93 6.48 5.88 -18.80
CA ILE A 93 5.59 4.84 -18.28
C ILE A 93 6.02 4.38 -16.88
N SER A 94 7.32 4.34 -16.59
CA SER A 94 7.81 4.02 -15.24
C SER A 94 7.30 5.03 -14.21
N GLN A 95 7.28 6.32 -14.53
CA GLN A 95 6.75 7.36 -13.66
C GLN A 95 5.23 7.23 -13.46
N ALA A 96 4.49 6.88 -14.51
CA ALA A 96 3.06 6.57 -14.39
C ALA A 96 2.83 5.34 -13.51
N TYR A 97 3.73 4.36 -13.54
CA TYR A 97 3.68 3.18 -12.68
C TYR A 97 3.98 3.56 -11.23
N GLU A 98 5.06 4.29 -10.98
CA GLU A 98 5.46 4.75 -9.64
C GLU A 98 4.34 5.54 -8.96
N THR A 99 3.69 6.46 -9.68
CA THR A 99 2.55 7.23 -9.14
C THR A 99 1.32 6.35 -8.88
N ALA A 100 1.05 5.35 -9.72
CA ALA A 100 -0.02 4.39 -9.48
C ALA A 100 0.30 3.49 -8.27
N ALA A 101 1.51 2.93 -8.21
CA ALA A 101 1.99 2.11 -7.10
C ALA A 101 1.97 2.89 -5.78
N HIS A 102 2.32 4.17 -5.81
CA HIS A 102 2.22 5.03 -4.66
C HIS A 102 0.76 5.13 -4.17
N ALA A 103 -0.17 5.49 -5.05
CA ALA A 103 -1.59 5.50 -4.73
C ALA A 103 -2.11 4.12 -4.27
N PHE A 104 -1.54 3.04 -4.78
CA PHE A 104 -1.92 1.68 -4.45
C PHE A 104 -1.53 1.24 -3.03
N ALA A 105 -0.43 1.78 -2.48
CA ALA A 105 0.02 1.48 -1.12
C ALA A 105 -1.04 1.88 -0.05
N TYR A 106 -1.87 2.89 -0.35
CA TYR A 106 -2.95 3.33 0.54
C TYR A 106 -4.01 2.25 0.78
N ARG A 107 -4.05 1.15 0.01
CA ARG A 107 -4.97 0.02 0.24
C ARG A 107 -4.89 -0.55 1.66
N PHE A 108 -3.74 -0.41 2.32
CA PHE A 108 -3.53 -0.86 3.69
C PHE A 108 -3.84 0.21 4.73
N LEU A 109 -3.98 1.47 4.32
CA LEU A 109 -4.06 2.64 5.18
C LEU A 109 -5.47 3.22 5.24
N VAL A 110 -6.34 2.86 4.29
CA VAL A 110 -7.67 3.44 4.15
C VAL A 110 -8.76 2.38 4.15
N GLU A 111 -9.92 2.76 4.66
CA GLU A 111 -11.10 1.90 4.64
C GLU A 111 -11.93 2.09 3.37
N GLY A 112 -12.61 1.02 2.96
CA GLY A 112 -13.56 1.01 1.85
C GLY A 112 -12.97 0.64 0.50
N ASN A 113 -13.82 0.02 -0.31
CA ASN A 113 -13.58 -0.24 -1.73
C ASN A 113 -13.57 1.10 -2.48
N GLN A 114 -12.44 1.42 -3.10
CA GLN A 114 -12.32 2.65 -3.88
C GLN A 114 -11.21 2.54 -4.92
N ILE A 115 -11.28 3.44 -5.91
CA ILE A 115 -10.22 3.69 -6.87
C ILE A 115 -9.61 5.04 -6.51
N LEU A 116 -8.38 5.02 -6.01
CA LEU A 116 -7.68 6.22 -5.54
C LEU A 116 -6.78 6.78 -6.65
N ARG A 117 -6.89 8.07 -6.94
CA ARG A 117 -6.01 8.72 -7.92
C ARG A 117 -4.81 9.34 -7.21
N PHE A 118 -3.64 9.26 -7.82
CA PHE A 118 -2.43 9.86 -7.27
C PHE A 118 -2.59 11.36 -6.98
N GLU A 119 -3.24 12.11 -7.87
CA GLU A 119 -3.48 13.55 -7.69
C GLU A 119 -4.42 13.88 -6.52
N GLN A 120 -5.14 12.89 -6.00
CA GLN A 120 -6.02 13.05 -4.85
C GLN A 120 -5.30 12.81 -3.51
N ILE A 121 -4.07 12.29 -3.51
CA ILE A 121 -3.34 12.00 -2.28
C ILE A 121 -2.88 13.29 -1.60
N ASP A 122 -2.24 14.20 -2.34
CA ASP A 122 -1.79 15.51 -1.81
C ASP A 122 -2.94 16.45 -1.43
N ARG A 123 -4.10 16.31 -2.10
CA ARG A 123 -5.19 17.30 -2.02
C ARG A 123 -6.20 17.03 -0.94
N LYS A 124 -6.01 15.95 -0.19
CA LYS A 124 -7.06 15.34 0.57
C LYS A 124 -6.32 14.62 1.71
N PRO A 125 -6.37 15.12 2.96
CA PRO A 125 -5.94 14.35 4.13
C PRO A 125 -6.94 13.20 4.35
N VAL A 126 -6.93 12.25 3.42
CA VAL A 126 -7.96 11.27 3.14
C VAL A 126 -7.30 9.94 3.44
N LEU A 127 -7.60 9.28 4.56
CA LEU A 127 -8.92 9.01 5.11
C LEU A 127 -8.87 8.73 6.62
N MET A 128 -8.80 9.77 7.45
CA MET A 128 -9.24 9.71 8.85
C MET A 128 -9.46 11.13 9.34
N GLU A 129 -10.55 11.36 10.09
CA GLU A 129 -10.91 12.67 10.64
C GLU A 129 -9.68 13.34 11.26
N ARG A 130 -9.15 14.38 10.60
CA ARG A 130 -8.30 15.37 11.28
C ARG A 130 -9.20 16.08 12.29
N ALA A 131 -9.33 15.49 13.46
CA ALA A 131 -10.11 16.01 14.56
C ALA A 131 -9.64 17.44 14.85
N ASP A 132 -10.53 18.39 14.56
CA ASP A 132 -10.55 19.81 14.92
C ASP A 132 -9.26 20.36 15.53
N GLY A 133 -8.54 21.12 14.70
CA GLY A 133 -8.22 22.55 14.91
C GLY A 133 -7.47 23.02 16.17
N GLU A 134 -7.22 22.17 17.15
CA GLU A 134 -6.46 22.52 18.35
C GLU A 134 -5.23 21.63 18.47
N TYR A 135 -4.07 22.22 18.13
CA TYR A 135 -2.74 21.68 18.33
C TYR A 135 -2.48 21.47 19.84
N HIS A 136 -2.89 20.31 20.35
CA HIS A 136 -2.46 19.83 21.66
C HIS A 136 -1.26 18.91 21.44
N VAL A 137 -0.10 19.30 21.96
CA VAL A 137 1.10 18.45 21.99
C VAL A 137 0.72 17.11 22.63
N GLY A 138 0.69 16.04 21.83
CA GLY A 138 0.38 14.68 22.31
C GLY A 138 -0.97 14.11 21.91
N LYS A 139 -1.70 14.68 20.93
CA LYS A 139 -2.84 13.97 20.32
C LYS A 139 -2.36 12.67 19.65
N ILE A 140 -2.93 11.55 20.09
CA ILE A 140 -2.69 10.22 19.54
C ILE A 140 -3.95 9.82 18.76
N ASN A 141 -3.79 9.40 17.52
CA ASN A 141 -4.86 8.82 16.73
C ASN A 141 -4.84 7.28 16.86
N PHE A 142 -5.51 6.76 17.88
CA PHE A 142 -5.61 5.31 18.10
C PHE A 142 -6.31 4.58 16.95
N GLY A 143 -7.20 5.24 16.19
CA GLY A 143 -7.83 4.66 15.01
C GLY A 143 -6.85 4.41 13.86
N GLY A 144 -5.79 5.21 13.76
CA GLY A 144 -4.71 5.03 12.78
C GLY A 144 -3.71 3.92 13.15
N LEU A 145 -3.69 3.49 14.41
CA LEU A 145 -2.73 2.50 14.96
C LEU A 145 -3.28 1.07 14.95
N ASP A 146 -3.77 0.65 13.79
CA ASP A 146 -4.26 -0.70 13.61
C ASP A 146 -3.10 -1.63 13.17
N LYS A 147 -2.71 -2.55 14.04
CA LYS A 147 -1.62 -3.51 13.77
C LYS A 147 -1.95 -4.48 12.64
N THR A 148 -3.24 -4.73 12.38
CA THR A 148 -3.65 -5.60 11.27
C THR A 148 -3.22 -5.02 9.92
N ARG A 149 -3.06 -3.70 9.82
CA ARG A 149 -2.54 -3.02 8.63
C ARG A 149 -1.07 -3.33 8.37
N ILE A 150 -0.26 -3.40 9.45
CA ILE A 150 1.15 -3.80 9.36
C ILE A 150 1.25 -5.23 8.85
N GLU A 151 0.51 -6.16 9.46
CA GLU A 151 0.53 -7.57 9.05
C GLU A 151 0.01 -7.76 7.62
N ALA A 152 -1.05 -7.04 7.22
CA ALA A 152 -1.57 -7.06 5.86
C ALA A 152 -0.54 -6.54 4.84
N PHE A 153 0.15 -5.45 5.18
CA PHE A 153 1.23 -4.90 4.35
C PHE A 153 2.39 -5.87 4.20
N LEU A 154 2.89 -6.44 5.31
CA LEU A 154 3.99 -7.42 5.24
C LEU A 154 3.60 -8.66 4.44
N ARG A 155 2.33 -9.09 4.50
CA ARG A 155 1.84 -10.26 3.74
C ARG A 155 1.67 -10.00 2.25
N GLY A 156 1.15 -8.84 1.84
CA GLY A 156 0.71 -8.60 0.45
C GLY A 156 1.23 -7.30 -0.19
N GLY A 157 2.10 -6.57 0.49
CA GLY A 157 2.75 -5.35 0.01
C GLY A 157 3.94 -5.64 -0.91
N ASP A 158 4.27 -4.68 -1.77
CA ASP A 158 5.50 -4.68 -2.54
C ASP A 158 6.63 -3.93 -1.80
N SER A 159 7.88 -4.35 -2.01
CA SER A 159 9.07 -3.68 -1.47
C SER A 159 9.17 -2.20 -1.88
N GLU A 160 8.66 -1.85 -3.06
CA GLU A 160 8.59 -0.48 -3.55
C GLU A 160 7.58 0.39 -2.78
N GLU A 161 6.60 -0.25 -2.13
CA GLU A 161 5.52 0.41 -1.38
C GLU A 161 5.92 0.72 0.09
N ILE A 162 7.04 0.16 0.58
CA ILE A 162 7.49 0.31 1.97
C ILE A 162 7.61 1.76 2.41
N PRO A 163 8.31 2.66 1.68
CA PRO A 163 8.52 4.03 2.15
C PRO A 163 7.20 4.74 2.44
N ILE A 164 6.28 4.67 1.49
CA ILE A 164 4.98 5.32 1.55
C ILE A 164 4.14 4.72 2.68
N PHE A 165 4.10 3.39 2.80
CA PHE A 165 3.36 2.74 3.87
C PHE A 165 3.85 3.20 5.25
N VAL A 166 5.16 3.21 5.46
CA VAL A 166 5.77 3.56 6.76
C VAL A 166 5.58 5.04 7.08
N GLU A 167 5.83 5.92 6.11
CA GLU A 167 5.63 7.36 6.25
C GLU A 167 4.20 7.67 6.68
N GLU A 168 3.22 7.20 5.89
CA GLU A 168 1.81 7.43 6.18
C GLU A 168 1.35 6.78 7.47
N TYR A 169 1.79 5.55 7.78
CA TYR A 169 1.41 4.88 9.03
C TYR A 169 1.86 5.69 10.25
N LEU A 170 3.10 6.18 10.23
CA LEU A 170 3.66 6.95 11.33
C LEU A 170 3.11 8.38 11.41
N GLU A 171 2.88 9.05 10.28
CA GLU A 171 2.28 10.39 10.26
C GLU A 171 0.81 10.36 10.74
N ASN A 172 0.06 9.31 10.38
CA ASN A 172 -1.32 9.15 10.79
C ASN A 172 -1.50 8.75 12.26
N ALA A 173 -0.42 8.39 12.98
CA ALA A 173 -0.44 8.13 14.42
C ALA A 173 -0.73 9.40 15.26
N GLY A 174 -0.67 10.58 14.64
CA GLY A 174 -0.96 11.89 15.24
C GLY A 174 0.28 12.64 15.70
N ASP A 175 0.08 13.87 16.19
CA ASP A 175 1.14 14.81 16.59
C ASP A 175 2.10 14.24 17.65
N ALA A 176 1.67 13.25 18.42
CA ALA A 176 2.53 12.55 19.36
C ALA A 176 3.71 11.85 18.68
N CYS A 177 3.56 11.37 17.44
CA CYS A 177 4.64 10.76 16.66
C CYS A 177 5.76 11.76 16.38
N GLN A 178 5.40 13.01 16.07
CA GLN A 178 6.39 14.08 15.86
C GLN A 178 7.03 14.54 17.18
N ASN A 179 6.22 14.69 18.23
CA ASN A 179 6.63 15.45 19.42
C ASN A 179 7.09 14.59 20.62
N SER A 180 6.85 13.28 20.63
CA SER A 180 7.15 12.40 21.77
C SER A 180 8.11 11.28 21.40
N LEU A 181 9.30 11.30 22.01
CA LEU A 181 10.32 10.26 21.84
C LEU A 181 9.84 8.89 22.38
N ILE A 182 9.17 8.88 23.53
CA ILE A 182 8.59 7.66 24.13
C ILE A 182 7.54 7.05 23.20
N PHE A 183 6.73 7.89 22.55
CA PHE A 183 5.71 7.41 21.63
C PHE A 183 6.32 6.86 20.34
N ARG A 184 7.35 7.50 19.77
CA ARG A 184 8.12 6.92 18.66
C ARG A 184 8.75 5.59 19.04
N GLN A 185 9.31 5.48 20.25
CA GLN A 185 9.83 4.21 20.75
C GLN A 185 8.76 3.14 20.77
N TYR A 186 7.57 3.46 21.29
CA TYR A 186 6.43 2.55 21.30
C TYR A 186 6.08 2.09 19.89
N LEU A 187 5.97 3.00 18.92
CA LEU A 187 5.62 2.66 17.53
C LEU A 187 6.68 1.76 16.87
N VAL A 188 7.97 2.09 17.02
CA VAL A 188 9.05 1.26 16.48
C VAL A 188 9.02 -0.14 17.08
N MET A 189 8.86 -0.24 18.40
CA MET A 189 8.76 -1.53 19.08
C MET A 189 7.52 -2.31 18.64
N ASP A 190 6.40 -1.64 18.43
CA ASP A 190 5.16 -2.28 18.00
C ASP A 190 5.27 -2.85 16.58
N MET A 191 5.84 -2.07 15.65
CA MET A 191 6.11 -2.50 14.28
C MET A 191 7.15 -3.62 14.24
N TYR A 192 8.18 -3.56 15.09
CA TYR A 192 9.17 -4.64 15.25
C TYR A 192 8.52 -5.95 15.68
N VAL A 193 7.64 -5.90 16.69
CA VAL A 193 6.95 -7.09 17.20
C VAL A 193 6.01 -7.67 16.14
N ALA A 194 5.26 -6.84 15.44
CA ALA A 194 4.39 -7.29 14.33
C ALA A 194 5.19 -7.95 13.21
N ALA A 195 6.33 -7.37 12.83
CA ALA A 195 7.24 -7.95 11.84
C ALA A 195 7.83 -9.29 12.28
N SER A 196 8.27 -9.37 13.53
CA SER A 196 8.82 -10.61 14.11
C SER A 196 7.75 -11.72 14.13
N HIS A 197 6.54 -11.39 14.59
CA HIS A 197 5.42 -12.33 14.61
C HIS A 197 5.04 -12.81 13.19
N PHE A 198 5.08 -11.93 12.19
CA PHE A 198 4.84 -12.31 10.79
C PHE A 198 5.88 -13.32 10.28
N LEU A 199 7.17 -13.11 10.55
CA LEU A 199 8.22 -14.06 10.13
C LEU A 199 8.15 -15.39 10.90
N GLU A 200 7.78 -15.36 12.18
CA GLU A 200 7.52 -16.59 12.95
C GLU A 200 6.41 -17.43 12.31
N GLN A 201 5.36 -16.80 11.77
CA GLN A 201 4.28 -17.50 11.05
C GLN A 201 4.75 -18.12 9.72
N LEU A 202 5.76 -17.55 9.07
CA LEU A 202 6.35 -18.11 7.84
C LEU A 202 7.27 -19.31 8.13
N GLY A 203 7.58 -19.60 9.40
CA GLY A 203 8.49 -20.66 9.80
C GLY A 203 9.95 -20.22 9.88
N ASP A 204 10.25 -18.95 9.61
CA ASP A 204 11.61 -18.41 9.51
C ASP A 204 11.96 -17.54 10.73
N SER A 205 11.93 -18.20 11.89
CA SER A 205 12.01 -17.55 13.22
C SER A 205 13.43 -17.40 13.77
N GLU A 206 14.45 -18.02 13.18
CA GLU A 206 15.73 -18.16 13.90
C GLU A 206 16.68 -16.97 13.76
N GLU A 207 16.72 -16.26 12.63
CA GLU A 207 17.71 -15.19 12.43
C GLU A 207 17.14 -13.80 12.76
N PHE A 208 15.92 -13.48 12.33
CA PHE A 208 15.30 -12.18 12.59
C PHE A 208 14.80 -12.05 14.04
N SER A 209 14.09 -13.05 14.59
CA SER A 209 13.55 -12.97 15.96
C SER A 209 14.64 -12.95 17.04
N ARG A 210 15.88 -13.30 16.71
CA ARG A 210 17.05 -13.18 17.62
C ARG A 210 17.67 -11.79 17.62
N LYS A 211 17.37 -10.94 16.64
CA LYS A 211 17.85 -9.56 16.64
C LYS A 211 17.15 -8.78 17.75
N GLU A 212 17.84 -7.80 18.29
CA GLU A 212 17.20 -6.83 19.17
C GLU A 212 16.63 -5.70 18.31
N PRO A 213 15.49 -5.09 18.70
CA PRO A 213 14.91 -3.95 17.99
C PRO A 213 15.82 -2.74 17.96
N PHE A 214 16.83 -2.67 18.84
CA PHE A 214 17.93 -1.72 18.80
C PHE A 214 19.18 -2.45 19.30
N GLU A 215 20.29 -2.35 18.58
CA GLU A 215 21.58 -2.96 18.91
C GLU A 215 22.27 -2.30 20.11
N SER A 216 21.94 -1.04 20.41
CA SER A 216 22.48 -0.32 21.56
C SER A 216 21.61 0.87 21.98
N PRO A 217 21.74 1.37 23.22
CA PRO A 217 21.08 2.61 23.65
C PRO A 217 21.43 3.82 22.77
N ALA A 218 22.66 3.88 22.24
CA ALA A 218 23.08 4.97 21.35
C ALA A 218 22.37 4.91 19.99
N GLN A 219 22.20 3.72 19.42
CA GLN A 219 21.43 3.54 18.19
C GLN A 219 19.96 3.91 18.42
N MET A 220 19.38 3.46 19.54
CA MET A 220 18.00 3.82 19.92
C MET A 220 17.83 5.34 20.00
N GLU A 221 18.75 6.06 20.66
CA GLU A 221 18.70 7.53 20.72
C GLU A 221 18.76 8.17 19.32
N GLN A 222 19.64 7.67 18.44
CA GLN A 222 19.76 8.16 17.07
C GLN A 222 18.49 7.92 16.25
N VAL A 223 17.92 6.72 16.31
CA VAL A 223 16.70 6.35 15.57
C VAL A 223 15.53 7.23 16.00
N LEU A 224 15.38 7.43 17.31
CA LEU A 224 14.27 8.15 17.90
C LEU A 224 14.50 9.66 18.00
N GLN A 225 15.60 10.19 17.45
CA GLN A 225 15.92 11.62 17.58
C GLN A 225 14.95 12.48 16.74
N GLN A 226 14.76 12.14 15.47
CA GLN A 226 13.86 12.84 14.53
C GLN A 226 12.86 11.87 13.91
N LEU A 227 11.72 12.36 13.39
CA LEU A 227 10.77 11.45 12.75
C LEU A 227 11.38 10.81 11.50
N ASP A 228 12.12 11.58 10.69
CA ASP A 228 12.77 11.08 9.48
C ASP A 228 13.76 9.93 9.76
N THR A 229 14.48 9.99 10.89
CA THR A 229 15.38 8.90 11.31
C THR A 229 14.60 7.68 11.78
N THR A 230 13.44 7.88 12.40
CA THR A 230 12.52 6.81 12.79
C THR A 230 11.91 6.12 11.56
N ILE A 231 11.42 6.89 10.59
CA ILE A 231 10.90 6.40 9.30
C ILE A 231 11.98 5.59 8.57
N SER A 232 13.18 6.15 8.41
CA SER A 232 14.29 5.50 7.71
C SER A 232 14.68 4.15 8.35
N TYR A 233 14.66 4.10 9.68
CA TYR A 233 14.92 2.88 10.42
C TYR A 233 13.86 1.80 10.16
N VAL A 234 12.58 2.16 10.29
CA VAL A 234 11.46 1.24 10.07
C VAL A 234 11.40 0.76 8.63
N ILE A 235 11.68 1.62 7.64
CA ILE A 235 11.80 1.21 6.22
C ILE A 235 12.87 0.13 6.06
N SER A 236 14.04 0.33 6.67
CA SER A 236 15.13 -0.64 6.59
C SER A 236 14.76 -1.98 7.22
N LEU A 237 14.06 -1.93 8.36
CA LEU A 237 13.53 -3.12 9.03
C LEU A 237 12.52 -3.87 8.15
N PHE A 238 11.59 -3.15 7.52
CA PHE A 238 10.56 -3.77 6.68
C PHE A 238 11.16 -4.34 5.39
N ARG A 239 12.20 -3.72 4.84
CA ARG A 239 12.94 -4.27 3.69
C ARG A 239 13.52 -5.64 4.02
N GLU A 240 14.18 -5.77 5.17
CA GLU A 240 14.76 -7.06 5.59
C GLU A 240 13.67 -8.14 5.74
N VAL A 241 12.56 -7.80 6.38
CA VAL A 241 11.41 -8.72 6.57
C VAL A 241 10.83 -9.17 5.23
N MET A 242 10.68 -8.25 4.28
CA MET A 242 10.13 -8.55 2.96
C MET A 242 11.11 -9.33 2.08
N GLU A 243 12.42 -9.09 2.20
CA GLU A 243 13.44 -9.90 1.55
C GLU A 243 13.38 -11.36 2.01
N ILE A 244 13.19 -11.60 3.31
CA ILE A 244 13.01 -12.96 3.88
C ILE A 244 11.74 -13.61 3.32
N ARG A 245 10.60 -12.91 3.36
CA ARG A 245 9.32 -13.37 2.80
C ARG A 245 9.44 -13.76 1.33
N ASP A 246 10.09 -12.91 0.53
CA ASP A 246 10.20 -13.10 -0.91
C ASP A 246 11.15 -14.24 -1.27
N CYS A 247 12.17 -14.50 -0.45
CA CYS A 247 12.98 -15.72 -0.54
C CYS A 247 12.15 -16.97 -0.25
N HIS A 248 11.37 -16.97 0.85
CA HIS A 248 10.48 -18.07 1.21
C HIS A 248 9.45 -18.41 0.12
N THR A 249 8.90 -17.38 -0.53
CA THR A 249 7.87 -17.55 -1.58
C THR A 249 8.46 -18.14 -2.87
N LYS A 250 9.77 -18.00 -3.11
CA LYS A 250 10.44 -18.55 -4.31
C LYS A 250 10.87 -20.01 -4.16
N GLU A 251 10.92 -20.54 -2.93
CA GLU A 251 11.34 -21.92 -2.65
C GLU A 251 10.19 -22.94 -2.70
N HIS A 252 8.95 -22.48 -2.87
CA HIS A 252 7.72 -23.27 -3.00
C HIS A 252 7.06 -23.10 -4.37
#